data_AF-A0A944YTX2-F1
#
_entry.id   AF-A0A944YTX2-F1
#
_cell.length_a   1.000
_cell.length_b   1.000
_cell.length_c   1.000
_cell.angle_alpha   90.00
_cell.angle_beta   90.00
_cell.angle_gamma   90.00
#
_symmetry.space_group_name_H-M   'P 1'
#
loop_
_entity.id
_entity.type
_entity.pdbx_description
1 polymer ?
#
loop_
_entity_poly.entity_id
_entity_poly.type
_entity_poly.pdbx_seq_one_letter_code
_entity_poly.pdbx_strand_id
1 'polypeptide(L)'
;LSFGGLIGIAKSEYDYSYWTEEYKWTYTYIVIGGRAAYHLKLDSPKIDPYGGVMLGYNIVSFTEPSGYSGTGYSSGSSYLMYGFYGGARYFFNPKMAVYAELGYGFGYLNLGISYKL
;
A
#
# COMPACT_ATOMS: atom_id res chain seq x y z
N LEU A 1 -10.89 -17.61 -7.86
CA LEU A 1 -10.32 -17.15 -6.58
C LEU A 1 -8.82 -17.03 -6.76
N SER A 2 -8.23 -15.92 -6.34
CA SER A 2 -6.82 -15.58 -6.53
C SER A 2 -6.26 -15.09 -5.21
N PHE A 3 -5.04 -15.49 -4.87
CA PHE A 3 -4.32 -15.02 -3.68
C PHE A 3 -3.06 -14.30 -4.13
N GLY A 4 -2.67 -13.26 -3.40
CA GLY A 4 -1.44 -12.52 -3.68
C GLY A 4 -0.87 -11.90 -2.42
N GLY A 5 0.42 -11.59 -2.48
CA GLY A 5 1.07 -10.72 -1.49
C GLY A 5 0.81 -9.25 -1.78
N LEU A 6 0.98 -8.43 -0.76
CA LEU A 6 1.02 -6.97 -0.82
C LEU A 6 2.24 -6.51 0.01
N ILE A 7 3.10 -5.71 -0.61
CA ILE A 7 4.18 -5.01 0.06
C ILE A 7 4.16 -3.56 -0.38
N GLY A 8 4.26 -2.63 0.57
CA GLY A 8 4.27 -1.20 0.31
C GLY A 8 5.28 -0.51 1.20
N ILE A 9 6.01 0.46 0.65
CA ILE A 9 6.93 1.30 1.42
C ILE A 9 6.52 2.75 1.17
N ALA A 10 6.22 3.48 2.23
CA ALA A 10 5.97 4.91 2.19
C ALA A 10 7.01 5.61 3.08
N LYS A 11 7.56 6.72 2.59
CA LYS A 11 8.54 7.52 3.32
C LYS A 11 8.01 8.95 3.41
N SER A 12 8.03 9.54 4.60
CA SER A 12 7.71 10.94 4.82
C SER A 12 8.90 11.62 5.46
N GLU A 13 9.37 12.68 4.83
CA GLU A 13 10.51 13.49 5.28
C GLU A 13 9.95 14.84 5.71
N TYR A 14 10.22 15.23 6.96
CA TYR A 14 9.95 16.57 7.47
C TYR A 14 11.28 17.30 7.64
N ASP A 15 11.47 18.34 6.83
CA ASP A 15 12.61 19.24 6.90
C ASP A 15 12.19 20.51 7.66
N TYR A 16 12.81 20.75 8.82
CA TYR A 16 12.66 21.99 9.58
C TYR A 16 14.02 22.69 9.62
N SER A 17 14.08 23.91 9.07
CA SER A 17 15.30 24.70 8.99
C SER A 17 15.14 25.97 9.82
N TYR A 18 15.98 26.15 10.84
CA TYR A 18 16.02 27.35 11.67
C TYR A 18 17.46 27.83 11.81
N TRP A 19 17.71 29.07 11.35
CA TRP A 19 18.98 29.80 11.37
C TRP A 19 20.19 29.13 10.69
N THR A 20 20.76 28.06 11.25
CA THR A 20 21.99 27.39 10.74
C THR A 20 22.00 25.88 10.94
N GLU A 21 20.90 25.28 11.41
CA GLU A 21 20.82 23.85 11.71
C GLU A 21 19.64 23.21 10.96
N GLU A 22 19.92 22.11 10.28
CA GLU A 22 18.96 21.32 9.50
C GLU A 22 18.55 20.08 10.30
N TYR A 23 17.33 20.08 10.82
CA TYR A 23 16.77 18.92 11.51
C TYR A 23 15.88 18.13 10.56
N LYS A 24 16.37 16.97 10.11
CA LYS A 24 15.67 16.10 9.17
C LYS A 24 15.04 14.92 9.89
N TRP A 25 13.71 14.89 9.94
CA TRP A 25 12.94 13.81 10.55
C TRP A 25 12.43 12.89 9.45
N THR A 26 12.86 11.63 9.45
CA THR A 26 12.45 10.63 8.45
C THR A 26 11.56 9.57 9.07
N TYR A 27 10.33 9.46 8.57
CA TYR A 27 9.39 8.41 8.92
C TYR A 27 9.27 7.41 7.77
N THR A 28 9.50 6.13 8.06
CA THR A 28 9.37 5.05 7.08
C THR A 28 8.26 4.10 7.52
N TYR A 29 7.32 3.84 6.62
CA TYR A 29 6.19 2.95 6.81
C TYR A 29 6.33 1.78 5.85
N ILE A 30 6.45 0.57 6.38
CA ILE A 30 6.50 -0.66 5.59
C ILE A 30 5.23 -1.44 5.85
N VAL A 31 4.41 -1.65 4.83
CA VAL A 31 3.23 -2.51 4.89
C VAL A 31 3.59 -3.85 4.27
N ILE A 32 3.34 -4.93 4.99
CA ILE A 32 3.41 -6.30 4.47
C ILE A 32 2.06 -6.98 4.70
N GLY A 33 1.55 -7.72 3.72
CA GLY A 33 0.25 -8.36 3.86
C GLY A 33 -0.08 -9.36 2.76
N GLY A 34 -1.20 -10.04 2.96
CA GLY A 34 -1.86 -10.89 1.99
C GLY A 34 -3.15 -10.25 1.47
N ARG A 35 -3.49 -10.57 0.23
CA ARG A 35 -4.76 -10.20 -0.39
C ARG A 35 -5.40 -11.41 -1.05
N ALA A 36 -6.70 -11.53 -0.92
CA ALA A 36 -7.50 -12.58 -1.53
C ALA A 36 -8.58 -11.92 -2.39
N ALA A 37 -8.63 -12.27 -3.69
CA ALA A 37 -9.58 -11.73 -4.65
C ALA A 37 -10.45 -12.85 -5.24
N TYR A 38 -11.75 -12.61 -5.28
CA TYR A 38 -12.72 -13.39 -6.02
C TYR A 38 -13.07 -12.68 -7.33
N HIS A 39 -12.89 -13.37 -8.45
CA HIS A 39 -13.13 -12.84 -9.79
C HIS A 39 -14.51 -13.30 -10.27
N LEU A 40 -15.34 -12.33 -10.68
CA LEU A 40 -16.65 -12.56 -11.27
C LEU A 40 -16.48 -12.70 -12.77
N LYS A 41 -16.69 -13.90 -13.29
CA LYS A 41 -16.65 -14.12 -14.74
C LYS A 41 -17.92 -13.55 -15.36
N LEU A 42 -17.81 -12.38 -16.01
CA LEU A 42 -18.84 -11.93 -16.94
C LEU A 42 -18.64 -12.58 -18.31
N ASP A 43 -19.73 -12.61 -19.07
CA ASP A 43 -19.77 -13.07 -20.46
C ASP A 43 -18.84 -12.26 -21.38
N SER A 44 -18.47 -11.04 -20.96
CA SER A 44 -17.53 -10.18 -21.68
C SER A 44 -16.07 -10.46 -21.28
N PRO A 45 -15.21 -10.95 -22.21
CA PRO A 45 -13.81 -11.26 -21.91
C PRO A 45 -12.92 -10.03 -21.68
N LYS A 46 -13.46 -8.82 -21.87
CA LYS A 46 -12.71 -7.55 -21.74
C LYS A 46 -12.73 -7.00 -20.32
N ILE A 47 -13.74 -7.33 -19.52
CA ILE A 47 -13.93 -6.77 -18.19
C ILE A 47 -13.99 -7.91 -17.18
N ASP A 48 -13.10 -7.87 -16.21
CA ASP A 48 -13.03 -8.82 -15.11
C ASP A 48 -13.23 -8.06 -13.80
N PRO A 49 -14.48 -7.96 -13.31
CA PRO A 49 -14.74 -7.44 -11.98
C PRO A 49 -14.34 -8.45 -10.92
N TYR A 50 -13.81 -7.94 -9.82
CA TYR A 50 -13.33 -8.75 -8.73
C TYR A 50 -13.54 -8.03 -7.40
N GLY A 51 -13.79 -8.81 -6.36
CA GLY A 51 -13.93 -8.32 -4.99
C GLY A 51 -13.06 -9.15 -4.07
N GLY A 52 -12.44 -8.53 -3.09
CA GLY A 52 -11.45 -9.18 -2.26
C GLY A 52 -11.33 -8.56 -0.87
N VAL A 53 -10.56 -9.26 -0.05
CA VAL A 53 -10.17 -8.81 1.28
C VAL A 53 -8.65 -8.74 1.36
N MET A 54 -8.16 -7.81 2.15
CA MET A 54 -6.75 -7.66 2.47
C MET A 54 -6.54 -7.78 3.98
N LEU A 55 -5.43 -8.41 4.35
CA LEU A 55 -4.96 -8.46 5.72
C LEU A 55 -3.45 -8.26 5.70
N GLY A 56 -2.96 -7.33 6.49
CA GLY A 56 -1.55 -6.97 6.55
C GLY A 56 -1.17 -6.43 7.92
N TYR A 57 0.11 -6.12 8.02
CA TYR A 57 0.76 -5.57 9.18
C TYR A 57 1.58 -4.36 8.73
N ASN A 58 1.30 -3.21 9.32
CA ASN A 58 2.06 -1.99 9.08
C ASN A 58 3.17 -1.88 10.13
N ILE A 59 4.41 -1.83 9.68
CA ILE A 59 5.62 -1.66 10.48
C ILE A 59 6.06 -0.21 10.31
N VAL A 60 6.05 0.55 11.41
CA VAL A 60 6.50 1.93 11.43
C VAL A 60 7.93 1.97 11.97
N SER A 61 8.86 2.43 11.14
CA SER A 61 10.25 2.66 11.53
C SER A 61 10.54 4.15 11.56
N PHE A 62 11.08 4.60 12.68
CA PHE A 62 11.54 5.96 12.89
C PHE A 62 13.07 5.99 12.85
N THR A 63 13.65 6.91 12.08
CA THR A 63 15.10 7.13 12.07
C THR A 63 15.39 8.50 12.68
N GLU A 64 16.02 8.50 13.85
CA GLU A 64 16.49 9.73 14.53
C GLU A 64 17.68 10.35 13.78
N PRO A 65 17.76 11.69 13.70
CA PRO A 65 18.92 12.38 13.16
C PRO A 65 20.15 12.17 14.05
N SER A 66 21.31 12.01 13.43
CA SER A 66 22.61 11.87 14.11
C SER A 66 22.92 13.10 14.96
N GLY A 67 22.92 12.94 16.30
CA GLY A 67 23.28 13.98 17.28
C GLY A 67 22.26 14.21 18.41
N TYR A 68 21.07 13.58 18.37
CA TYR A 68 20.05 13.74 19.41
C TYR A 68 20.23 12.69 20.54
N SER A 69 20.45 13.15 21.78
CA SER A 69 20.41 12.34 23.02
C SER A 69 19.07 12.57 23.74
N GLY A 70 17.97 12.16 23.09
CA GLY A 70 16.66 12.06 23.70
C GLY A 70 16.25 10.60 23.73
N THR A 71 15.69 10.14 24.85
CA THR A 71 15.22 8.76 25.04
C THR A 71 14.43 8.28 23.82
N GLY A 72 14.92 7.23 23.16
CA GLY A 72 14.34 6.67 21.95
C GLY A 72 12.85 6.35 22.13
N TYR A 73 12.00 7.28 21.68
CA TYR A 73 10.56 7.07 21.62
C TYR A 73 10.26 6.22 20.40
N SER A 74 10.53 4.91 20.52
CA SER A 74 10.02 3.90 19.60
C SER A 74 8.54 3.69 19.88
N SER A 75 7.71 4.69 19.58
CA SER A 75 6.27 4.49 19.42
C SER A 75 6.01 3.90 18.03
N GLY A 76 6.64 2.76 17.75
CA GLY A 76 6.30 1.89 16.64
C GLY A 76 4.94 1.26 16.94
N SER A 77 3.86 2.04 16.82
CA SER A 77 2.50 1.52 16.85
C SER A 77 2.27 0.77 15.54
N SER A 78 2.94 -0.38 15.42
CA SER A 78 2.70 -1.33 14.36
C SER A 78 1.26 -1.81 14.53
N TYR A 79 0.44 -1.67 13.49
CA TYR A 79 -0.97 -2.03 13.58
C TYR A 79 -1.33 -3.08 12.54
N LEU A 80 -2.26 -3.94 12.94
CA LEU A 80 -2.93 -4.86 12.04
C LEU A 80 -3.83 -4.06 11.12
N MET A 81 -3.64 -4.26 9.82
CA MET A 81 -4.32 -3.55 8.77
C MET A 81 -5.20 -4.55 8.04
N TYR A 82 -6.51 -4.41 8.15
CA TYR A 82 -7.47 -5.27 7.46
C TYR A 82 -8.36 -4.41 6.58
N GLY A 83 -8.92 -5.03 5.55
CA GLY A 83 -9.64 -4.29 4.56
C GLY A 83 -10.39 -5.15 3.58
N PHE A 84 -11.25 -4.51 2.82
CA PHE A 84 -11.93 -5.09 1.67
C PHE A 84 -11.81 -4.15 0.50
N TYR A 85 -11.79 -4.70 -0.70
CA TYR A 85 -11.68 -3.94 -1.94
C TYR A 85 -12.55 -4.59 -3.01
N GLY A 86 -13.17 -3.77 -3.84
CA GLY A 86 -13.93 -4.17 -5.02
C GLY A 86 -13.41 -3.40 -6.22
N GLY A 87 -13.31 -4.03 -7.36
CA GLY A 87 -12.74 -3.39 -8.53
C GLY A 87 -13.06 -4.12 -9.82
N ALA A 88 -12.53 -3.58 -10.90
CA ALA A 88 -12.58 -4.23 -12.20
C ALA A 88 -11.28 -4.03 -12.96
N ARG A 89 -10.91 -5.04 -13.75
CA ARG A 89 -9.80 -4.98 -14.69
C ARG A 89 -10.36 -4.90 -16.11
N TYR A 90 -9.89 -3.94 -16.88
CA TYR A 90 -10.20 -3.80 -18.28
C TYR A 90 -8.98 -4.21 -19.11
N PHE A 91 -9.11 -5.28 -19.88
CA PHE A 91 -8.06 -5.80 -20.76
C PHE A 91 -8.11 -5.09 -22.12
N PHE A 92 -7.09 -4.28 -22.40
CA PHE A 92 -6.89 -3.74 -23.76
C PHE A 92 -6.30 -4.83 -24.67
N ASN A 93 -5.40 -5.65 -24.12
CA ASN A 93 -4.74 -6.75 -24.79
C ASN A 93 -4.67 -7.95 -23.83
N PRO A 94 -4.50 -9.20 -24.33
CA PRO A 94 -4.39 -10.39 -23.46
C PRO A 94 -3.20 -10.34 -22.48
N LYS A 95 -2.23 -9.44 -22.71
CA LYS A 95 -1.06 -9.21 -21.86
C LYS A 95 -1.16 -7.96 -20.97
N MET A 96 -2.04 -7.01 -21.30
CA MET A 96 -2.10 -5.71 -20.63
C MET A 96 -3.52 -5.34 -20.26
N ALA A 97 -3.72 -5.06 -18.98
CA ALA A 97 -4.97 -4.57 -18.43
C ALA A 97 -4.71 -3.32 -17.59
N VAL A 98 -5.71 -2.44 -17.51
CA VAL A 98 -5.80 -1.48 -16.41
C VAL A 98 -6.73 -2.03 -15.35
N TYR A 99 -6.52 -1.64 -14.11
CA TYR A 99 -7.42 -1.95 -13.03
C TYR A 99 -7.77 -0.70 -12.24
N ALA A 100 -9.01 -0.69 -11.76
CA ALA A 100 -9.49 0.25 -10.77
C ALA A 100 -10.05 -0.55 -9.61
N GLU A 101 -9.57 -0.26 -8.41
CA GLU A 101 -9.99 -0.88 -7.15
C GLU A 101 -10.43 0.24 -6.20
N LEU A 102 -11.59 0.08 -5.60
CA LEU A 102 -12.09 0.92 -4.52
C LEU A 102 -12.26 0.05 -3.28
N GLY A 103 -11.79 0.53 -2.14
CA GLY A 103 -11.75 -0.29 -0.94
C GLY A 103 -11.45 0.49 0.32
N TYR A 104 -11.45 -0.22 1.43
CA TYR A 104 -11.06 0.29 2.73
C TYR A 104 -9.91 -0.58 3.23
N GLY A 105 -8.81 0.02 3.65
CA GLY A 105 -7.56 -0.69 3.98
C GLY A 105 -6.35 0.10 3.50
N PHE A 106 -5.76 -0.28 2.35
CA PHE A 106 -4.54 0.35 1.80
C PHE A 106 -4.77 1.75 1.21
N GLY A 107 -5.97 2.02 0.69
CA GLY A 107 -6.37 3.30 0.12
C GLY A 107 -7.80 3.22 -0.43
N TYR A 108 -8.49 4.37 -0.49
CA TYR A 108 -9.90 4.44 -0.92
C TYR A 108 -10.08 4.15 -2.41
N LEU A 109 -9.11 4.57 -3.23
CA LEU A 109 -9.09 4.40 -4.67
C LEU A 109 -7.68 4.01 -5.09
N ASN A 110 -7.55 2.89 -5.78
CA ASN A 110 -6.32 2.40 -6.36
C ASN A 110 -6.53 2.23 -7.86
N LEU A 111 -5.60 2.75 -8.64
CA LEU A 111 -5.61 2.70 -10.10
C LEU A 111 -4.24 2.24 -10.56
N GLY A 112 -4.20 1.37 -11.55
CA GLY A 112 -2.93 0.90 -12.07
C GLY A 112 -3.04 0.06 -13.32
N ILE A 113 -1.89 -0.42 -13.76
CA ILE A 113 -1.74 -1.34 -14.88
C ILE A 113 -1.32 -2.72 -14.37
N SER A 114 -1.90 -3.75 -14.96
CA SER A 114 -1.57 -5.16 -14.73
C SER A 114 -1.00 -5.74 -16.02
N TYR A 115 0.19 -6.32 -15.91
CA TYR A 115 0.80 -7.09 -16.99
C TYR A 115 0.65 -8.58 -16.67
N LYS A 116 0.12 -9.35 -17.63
CA LYS A 116 0.05 -10.81 -17.55
C LYS A 116 1.25 -11.38 -18.29
N LEU A 117 2.14 -12.05 -17.55
CA LEU A 117 3.29 -12.78 -18.08
C LEU A 117 2.84 -14.11 -18.73
#